data_AF-A0A662BH76-F1
#
_entry.id   AF-A0A662BH76-F1
#
_cell.length_a   1.000
_cell.length_b   1.000
_cell.length_c   1.000
_cell.angle_alpha   90.00
_cell.angle_beta   90.00
_cell.angle_gamma   90.00
#
_symmetry.space_group_name_H-M   'P 1'
#
loop_
_entity.id
_entity.type
_entity.pdbx_description
1 polymer ?
#
loop_
_entity_poly.entity_id
_entity_poly.type
_entity_poly.pdbx_seq_one_letter_code
_entity_poly.pdbx_strand_id
1 'polypeptide(L)'
;MKKISFILTIAIAVFFASCEKDDVQLDENIIPETFSVEIPQSLSSSTMKSLKNGEEDILQGNDIYEHLRVFIHVGDEAAQIVEEVIKAIRLYGLSEPMSFSYEGDDDSRTKNVVIVADSEYEGAVWNYQMTVTDADSEGNDDGGVAMQIFWNKGTIKGVAIMKPYNIDRNTEDLFAHAMFRIDY
;
A
#
# COMPACT_ATOMS: atom_id res chain seq x y z
N MET A 1 -42.82 25.34 55.70
CA MET A 1 -43.37 25.21 54.33
C MET A 1 -42.38 25.83 53.36
N LYS A 2 -42.03 25.12 52.28
CA LYS A 2 -41.50 25.62 50.99
C LYS A 2 -40.17 26.42 51.02
N LYS A 3 -39.25 26.37 50.07
CA LYS A 3 -38.92 25.57 48.87
C LYS A 3 -37.60 26.19 48.36
N ILE A 4 -36.65 25.35 47.93
CA ILE A 4 -35.94 25.46 46.62
C ILE A 4 -35.09 26.72 46.34
N SER A 5 -33.76 26.50 46.39
CA SER A 5 -32.81 26.53 45.26
C SER A 5 -32.20 27.85 44.73
N PHE A 6 -30.87 27.75 44.54
CA PHE A 6 -30.06 28.10 43.37
C PHE A 6 -29.61 29.56 43.10
N ILE A 7 -28.39 29.63 42.54
CA ILE A 7 -27.75 30.69 41.71
C ILE A 7 -26.86 31.67 42.51
N LEU A 8 -25.53 31.50 42.52
CA LEU A 8 -24.51 31.77 41.48
C LEU A 8 -24.04 33.24 41.53
N THR A 9 -22.79 33.44 41.95
CA THR A 9 -22.05 34.65 41.59
C THR A 9 -20.65 34.25 41.11
N ILE A 10 -20.46 34.48 39.82
CA ILE A 10 -19.30 34.28 38.97
C ILE A 10 -18.13 35.16 39.43
N ALA A 11 -16.94 34.58 39.54
CA ALA A 11 -15.67 35.30 39.53
C ALA A 11 -14.83 34.74 38.38
N ILE A 12 -14.76 35.51 37.30
CA ILE A 12 -13.92 35.30 36.13
C ILE A 12 -12.47 35.59 36.53
N ALA A 13 -11.62 34.57 36.51
CA ALA A 13 -10.17 34.72 36.45
C ALA A 13 -9.72 34.19 35.08
N VAL A 14 -9.49 35.12 34.15
CA VAL A 14 -8.89 34.86 32.85
C VAL A 14 -7.42 34.54 33.08
N PHE A 15 -7.05 33.27 32.97
CA PHE A 15 -5.66 32.87 32.74
C PHE A 15 -5.44 32.83 31.23
N PHE A 16 -4.70 33.80 30.72
CA PHE A 16 -4.08 33.75 29.41
C PHE A 16 -2.98 32.68 29.43
N ALA A 17 -3.33 31.44 29.13
CA ALA A 17 -2.36 30.44 28.71
C ALA A 17 -2.04 30.69 27.23
N SER A 18 -0.99 31.46 26.99
CA SER A 18 -0.28 31.49 25.71
C SER A 18 0.41 30.14 25.55
N CYS A 19 -0.24 29.19 24.86
CA CYS A 19 0.46 27.99 24.39
C CYS A 19 1.35 28.42 23.23
N GLU A 20 2.65 28.45 23.54
CA GLU A 20 3.75 28.38 22.60
C GLU A 20 3.44 27.31 21.54
N LYS A 21 3.85 27.56 20.29
CA LYS A 21 3.87 26.51 19.27
C LYS A 21 4.87 25.47 19.74
N ASP A 22 4.38 24.44 20.42
CA ASP A 22 5.13 23.24 20.66
C ASP A 22 5.49 22.69 19.28
N ASP A 23 6.80 22.66 19.02
CA ASP A 23 7.38 21.91 17.92
C ASP A 23 6.79 20.49 17.99
N VAL A 24 6.09 20.11 16.93
CA VAL A 24 5.51 18.78 16.77
C VAL A 24 6.67 17.79 16.85
N GLN A 25 6.86 17.17 18.01
CA GLN A 25 7.63 15.95 18.13
C GLN A 25 6.89 14.91 17.30
N LEU A 26 7.42 14.65 16.10
CA LEU A 26 7.00 13.54 15.27
C LEU A 26 7.13 12.28 16.11
N ASP A 27 5.99 11.69 16.47
CA ASP A 27 5.91 10.37 17.10
C ASP A 27 6.86 9.40 16.37
N GLU A 28 7.59 8.60 17.14
CA GLU A 28 8.51 7.58 16.64
C GLU A 28 7.83 6.77 15.54
N ASN A 29 8.29 6.96 14.30
CA ASN A 29 7.72 6.30 13.13
C ASN A 29 7.82 4.79 13.28
N ILE A 30 6.66 4.13 13.39
CA ILE A 30 6.52 2.70 13.69
C ILE A 30 6.68 1.81 12.44
N ILE A 31 7.28 2.36 11.38
CA ILE A 31 7.55 1.68 10.10
C ILE A 31 9.04 1.86 9.83
N PRO A 32 9.78 0.80 9.47
CA PRO A 32 11.20 0.92 9.17
C PRO A 32 11.41 1.88 8.01
N GLU A 33 12.53 2.60 8.04
CA GLU A 33 12.87 3.55 6.97
C GLU A 33 13.24 2.85 5.67
N THR A 34 13.69 1.59 5.74
CA THR A 34 14.06 0.74 4.62
C THR A 34 13.73 -0.72 4.91
N PHE A 35 13.34 -1.49 3.89
CA PHE A 35 13.16 -2.94 3.95
C PHE A 35 13.79 -3.55 2.70
N SER A 36 14.75 -4.46 2.86
CA SER A 36 15.41 -5.13 1.74
C SER A 36 15.72 -6.57 2.10
N VAL A 37 15.57 -7.46 1.13
CA VAL A 37 15.97 -8.88 1.23
C VAL A 37 17.20 -9.07 0.35
N GLU A 38 18.38 -9.23 0.96
CA GLU A 38 19.62 -9.38 0.20
C GLU A 38 19.67 -10.72 -0.54
N ILE A 39 19.76 -10.64 -1.87
CA ILE A 39 19.95 -11.78 -2.76
C ILE A 39 21.44 -11.89 -3.14
N PRO A 40 22.07 -13.08 -3.00
CA PRO A 40 23.45 -13.28 -3.43
C PRO A 40 23.68 -12.94 -4.90
N GLN A 41 24.76 -12.22 -5.20
CA GLN A 41 25.16 -11.80 -6.55
C GLN A 41 25.32 -12.95 -7.56
N SER A 42 25.52 -14.18 -7.08
CA SER A 42 25.55 -15.38 -7.94
C SER A 42 24.19 -15.72 -8.58
N LEU A 43 23.12 -15.12 -8.06
CA LEU A 43 21.74 -15.34 -8.48
C LEU A 43 21.13 -14.10 -9.17
N SER A 44 21.69 -12.89 -8.96
CA SER A 44 21.28 -11.67 -9.66
C SER A 44 22.04 -11.54 -10.99
N SER A 45 21.37 -11.76 -12.12
CA SER A 45 21.94 -11.52 -13.46
C SER A 45 20.90 -10.81 -14.32
N SER A 46 21.29 -9.68 -14.92
CA SER A 46 20.43 -8.76 -15.69
C SER A 46 20.04 -9.23 -17.10
N THR A 47 20.25 -10.51 -17.44
CA THR A 47 19.97 -11.03 -18.79
C THR A 47 19.14 -12.31 -18.72
N MET A 48 17.83 -12.16 -18.93
CA MET A 48 16.89 -13.26 -19.14
C MET A 48 17.04 -13.73 -20.60
N LYS A 49 17.53 -14.96 -20.84
CA LYS A 49 17.60 -15.54 -22.19
C LYS A 49 16.26 -16.19 -22.54
N SER A 50 15.80 -15.97 -23.76
CA SER A 50 14.52 -16.48 -24.29
C SER A 50 14.46 -18.01 -24.31
N LEU A 51 13.38 -18.57 -23.76
CA LEU A 51 13.07 -20.00 -23.70
C LEU A 51 12.79 -20.56 -25.11
N LYS A 52 13.54 -21.59 -25.50
CA LYS A 52 13.22 -22.44 -26.65
C LYS A 52 12.57 -23.72 -26.14
N ASN A 53 11.26 -23.89 -26.40
CA ASN A 53 10.55 -25.14 -26.13
C ASN A 53 11.16 -26.27 -26.98
N GLY A 54 11.86 -27.21 -26.35
CA GLY A 54 12.28 -28.47 -26.93
C GLY A 54 11.71 -29.61 -26.10
N GLU A 55 10.98 -30.51 -26.74
CA GLU A 55 10.45 -31.74 -26.15
C GLU A 55 11.60 -32.59 -25.58
N GLU A 56 11.65 -32.77 -24.25
CA GLU A 56 12.03 -34.01 -23.56
C GLU A 56 11.90 -33.83 -22.03
N ASP A 57 11.30 -34.84 -21.38
CA ASP A 57 10.75 -34.86 -20.02
C ASP A 57 11.82 -35.05 -18.91
N ILE A 58 12.98 -34.40 -19.07
CA ILE A 58 14.05 -34.40 -18.06
C ILE A 58 14.48 -32.95 -17.83
N LEU A 59 13.98 -32.34 -16.74
CA LEU A 59 14.45 -31.05 -16.26
C LEU A 59 15.96 -31.12 -15.98
N GLN A 60 16.76 -30.39 -16.76
CA GLN A 60 18.19 -30.31 -16.52
C GLN A 60 18.44 -29.42 -15.29
N GLY A 61 19.48 -29.73 -14.51
CA GLY A 61 19.82 -28.92 -13.33
C GLY A 61 20.01 -27.43 -13.64
N ASN A 62 20.48 -27.11 -14.85
CA ASN A 62 20.58 -25.73 -15.32
C ASN A 62 19.22 -25.03 -15.47
N ASP A 63 18.20 -25.75 -15.94
CA ASP A 63 16.83 -25.23 -16.03
C ASP A 63 16.33 -24.91 -14.63
N ILE A 64 16.57 -25.79 -13.64
CA ILE A 64 16.19 -25.55 -12.24
C ILE A 64 16.84 -24.27 -11.69
N TYR A 65 18.14 -24.05 -11.94
CA TYR A 65 18.82 -22.82 -11.52
C TYR A 65 18.33 -21.58 -12.26
N GLU A 66 17.93 -21.70 -13.52
CA GLU A 66 17.34 -20.60 -14.28
C GLU A 66 15.95 -20.21 -13.74
N HIS A 67 15.08 -21.18 -13.45
CA HIS A 67 13.78 -20.93 -12.81
C HIS A 67 13.94 -20.34 -11.40
N LEU A 68 14.94 -20.80 -10.63
CA LEU A 68 15.23 -20.21 -9.33
C LEU A 68 15.64 -18.73 -9.44
N ARG A 69 16.44 -18.37 -10.45
CA ARG A 69 16.79 -16.96 -10.69
C ARG A 69 15.58 -16.10 -11.05
N VAL A 70 14.67 -16.63 -11.88
CA VAL A 70 13.42 -15.94 -12.21
C VAL A 70 12.58 -15.72 -10.95
N PHE A 71 12.41 -16.75 -10.12
CA PHE A 71 11.66 -16.66 -8.87
C PHE A 71 12.24 -15.59 -7.92
N ILE A 72 13.58 -15.59 -7.78
CA ILE A 72 14.31 -14.62 -6.97
C ILE A 72 14.11 -13.20 -7.49
N HIS A 73 14.25 -12.99 -8.80
CA HIS A 73 14.05 -11.67 -9.40
C HIS A 73 12.63 -11.15 -9.20
N VAL A 74 11.61 -12.00 -9.40
CA VAL A 74 10.21 -11.61 -9.12
C VAL A 74 10.01 -11.25 -7.65
N GLY A 75 10.64 -11.98 -6.73
CA GLY A 75 10.59 -11.66 -5.30
C GLY A 75 11.24 -10.32 -4.95
N ASP A 76 12.38 -10.01 -5.56
CA ASP A 76 13.10 -8.73 -5.36
C ASP A 76 12.27 -7.54 -5.86
N GLU A 77 11.73 -7.63 -7.09
CA GLU A 77 10.88 -6.59 -7.66
C GLU A 77 9.58 -6.42 -6.84
N ALA A 78 8.99 -7.51 -6.34
CA ALA A 78 7.83 -7.45 -5.46
C ALA A 78 8.14 -6.73 -4.14
N ALA A 79 9.32 -6.98 -3.55
CA ALA A 79 9.77 -6.29 -2.35
C ALA A 79 9.96 -4.79 -2.60
N GLN A 80 10.56 -4.41 -3.73
CA GLN A 80 10.73 -2.99 -4.12
C GLN A 80 9.38 -2.28 -4.28
N ILE A 81 8.39 -2.91 -4.92
CA ILE A 81 7.04 -2.33 -5.06
C ILE A 81 6.42 -2.04 -3.69
N VAL A 82 6.47 -3.02 -2.78
CA VAL A 82 5.94 -2.87 -1.42
C VAL A 82 6.68 -1.77 -0.65
N GLU A 83 8.01 -1.71 -0.77
CA GLU A 83 8.82 -0.69 -0.13
C GLU A 83 8.41 0.72 -0.57
N GLU A 84 8.26 0.95 -1.87
CA GLU A 84 7.85 2.26 -2.41
C GLU A 84 6.42 2.64 -2.00
N VAL A 85 5.50 1.68 -1.98
CA VAL A 85 4.15 1.89 -1.46
C VAL A 85 4.17 2.33 0.01
N ILE A 86 4.94 1.64 0.86
CA ILE A 86 5.04 1.96 2.28
C ILE A 86 5.69 3.32 2.49
N LYS A 87 6.74 3.65 1.72
CA LYS A 87 7.36 4.98 1.72
C LYS A 87 6.36 6.07 1.36
N ALA A 88 5.54 5.85 0.33
CA ALA A 88 4.50 6.80 -0.06
C ALA A 88 3.45 6.99 1.05
N ILE A 89 2.98 5.90 1.66
CA ILE A 89 2.04 5.95 2.79
C ILE A 89 2.63 6.81 3.94
N ARG A 90 3.91 6.64 4.25
CA ARG A 90 4.59 7.41 5.29
C ARG A 90 4.79 8.87 4.89
N LEU A 91 5.29 9.13 3.67
CA LEU A 91 5.61 10.47 3.18
C LEU A 91 4.38 11.37 3.12
N TYR A 92 3.25 10.83 2.67
CA TYR A 92 2.01 11.58 2.50
C TYR A 92 1.08 11.49 3.72
N GLY A 93 1.51 10.84 4.81
CA GLY A 93 0.73 10.75 6.03
C GLY A 93 -0.58 9.97 5.86
N LEU A 94 -0.61 8.96 5.00
CA LEU A 94 -1.79 8.13 4.68
C LEU A 94 -2.13 7.12 5.79
N SER A 95 -1.83 7.47 7.04
CA SER A 95 -1.96 6.61 8.23
C SER A 95 -3.23 6.90 9.02
N GLU A 96 -4.24 7.50 8.39
CA GLU A 96 -5.54 7.77 8.96
C GLU A 96 -6.66 7.60 7.91
N PRO A 97 -7.91 7.36 8.33
CA PRO A 97 -9.02 7.25 7.39
C PRO A 97 -9.22 8.57 6.64
N MET A 98 -9.15 8.51 5.32
CA MET A 98 -9.26 9.68 4.45
C MET A 98 -9.74 9.27 3.07
N SER A 99 -10.23 10.22 2.30
CA SER A 99 -10.54 10.01 0.88
C SER A 99 -10.19 11.25 0.08
N PHE A 100 -9.62 11.01 -1.09
CA PHE A 100 -9.20 12.04 -2.04
C PHE A 100 -9.12 11.46 -3.44
N SER A 101 -8.93 12.32 -4.43
CA SER A 101 -8.68 11.91 -5.80
C SER A 101 -7.40 12.56 -6.32
N TYR A 102 -6.71 11.88 -7.22
CA TYR A 102 -5.55 12.41 -7.94
C TYR A 102 -5.67 12.07 -9.43
N GLU A 103 -4.89 12.72 -10.27
CA GLU A 103 -4.79 12.41 -11.69
C GLU A 103 -3.54 11.55 -11.91
N GLY A 104 -3.67 10.45 -12.65
CA GLY A 104 -2.54 9.58 -13.00
C GLY A 104 -1.55 10.32 -13.88
N ASP A 105 -0.26 10.27 -13.52
CA ASP A 105 0.79 11.03 -14.21
C ASP A 105 0.96 10.57 -15.68
N ASP A 106 0.76 9.28 -15.94
CA ASP A 106 1.01 8.68 -17.25
C ASP A 106 -0.25 8.56 -18.13
N ASP A 107 -1.43 8.34 -17.53
CA ASP A 107 -2.69 8.14 -18.27
C ASP A 107 -3.68 9.32 -18.19
N SER A 108 -3.38 10.35 -17.38
CA SER A 108 -4.27 11.50 -17.12
C SER A 108 -5.67 11.11 -16.62
N ARG A 109 -5.84 9.90 -16.08
CA ARG A 109 -7.13 9.41 -15.57
C ARG A 109 -7.26 9.74 -14.10
N THR A 110 -8.47 10.09 -13.68
CA THR A 110 -8.74 10.33 -12.26
C THR A 110 -8.74 9.01 -11.50
N LYS A 111 -7.96 8.96 -10.42
CA LYS A 111 -7.89 7.85 -9.48
C LYS A 111 -8.49 8.29 -8.15
N ASN A 112 -9.41 7.50 -7.62
CA ASN A 112 -10.03 7.74 -6.32
C ASN A 112 -9.33 6.90 -5.26
N VAL A 113 -8.97 7.51 -4.14
CA VAL A 113 -8.33 6.85 -3.00
C VAL A 113 -9.27 6.91 -1.81
N VAL A 114 -9.45 5.77 -1.16
CA VAL A 114 -10.20 5.64 0.09
C VAL A 114 -9.39 4.82 1.06
N ILE A 115 -9.17 5.38 2.25
CA ILE A 115 -8.51 4.72 3.37
C ILE A 115 -9.50 4.56 4.51
N VAL A 116 -9.65 3.34 5.00
CA VAL A 116 -10.53 2.99 6.13
C VAL A 116 -9.73 2.30 7.22
N ALA A 117 -10.15 2.48 8.47
CA ALA A 117 -9.58 1.78 9.63
C ALA A 117 -10.34 0.48 9.91
N ASP A 118 -9.67 -0.44 10.62
CA ASP A 118 -10.23 -1.68 11.16
C ASP A 118 -10.97 -2.52 10.10
N SER A 119 -10.35 -2.68 8.92
CA SER A 119 -10.94 -3.45 7.83
C SER A 119 -10.71 -4.95 8.03
N GLU A 120 -11.73 -5.75 7.72
CA GLU A 120 -11.64 -7.21 7.72
C GLU A 120 -11.34 -7.74 6.32
N TYR A 121 -10.25 -8.49 6.19
CA TYR A 121 -9.88 -9.17 4.95
C TYR A 121 -9.29 -10.56 5.27
N GLU A 122 -9.81 -11.59 4.60
CA GLU A 122 -9.41 -13.00 4.78
C GLU A 122 -9.43 -13.49 6.25
N GLY A 123 -10.39 -13.00 7.04
CA GLY A 123 -10.55 -13.39 8.45
C GLY A 123 -9.52 -12.76 9.40
N ALA A 124 -8.75 -11.76 8.93
CA ALA A 124 -7.90 -10.92 9.75
C ALA A 124 -8.43 -9.48 9.75
N VAL A 125 -8.33 -8.81 10.90
CA VAL A 125 -8.58 -7.37 11.02
C VAL A 125 -7.26 -6.64 10.82
N TRP A 126 -7.24 -5.74 9.85
CA TRP A 126 -6.11 -4.87 9.52
C TRP A 126 -6.35 -3.48 10.06
N ASN A 127 -5.32 -2.81 10.58
CA ASN A 127 -5.50 -1.45 11.08
C ASN A 127 -5.94 -0.48 9.99
N TYR A 128 -5.45 -0.66 8.77
CA TYR A 128 -5.88 0.14 7.64
C TYR A 128 -6.01 -0.69 6.37
N GLN A 129 -6.96 -0.26 5.54
CA GLN A 129 -7.07 -0.63 4.14
C GLN A 129 -7.08 0.65 3.31
N MET A 130 -6.20 0.73 2.33
CA MET A 130 -6.28 1.69 1.24
C MET A 130 -6.84 1.00 0.00
N THR A 131 -7.75 1.64 -0.70
CA THR A 131 -8.27 1.21 -1.99
C THR A 131 -8.17 2.36 -2.98
N VAL A 132 -7.54 2.09 -4.11
CA VAL A 132 -7.40 2.99 -5.24
C VAL A 132 -8.24 2.44 -6.39
N THR A 133 -9.14 3.24 -6.93
CA THR A 133 -9.97 2.89 -8.11
C THR A 133 -9.71 3.86 -9.25
N ASP A 134 -9.78 3.37 -10.48
CA ASP A 134 -9.85 4.19 -11.69
C ASP A 134 -11.29 4.68 -11.86
N ALA A 135 -11.53 5.99 -11.75
CA ALA A 135 -12.87 6.57 -11.67
C ALA A 135 -13.77 6.20 -12.86
N ASP A 136 -13.17 6.14 -14.04
CA ASP A 136 -13.82 5.77 -15.30
C ASP A 136 -14.13 4.26 -15.39
N SER A 137 -13.49 3.44 -14.56
CA SER A 137 -13.63 1.97 -14.55
C SER A 137 -14.45 1.45 -13.37
N GLU A 138 -14.96 2.30 -12.48
CA GLU A 138 -15.73 1.88 -11.29
C GLU A 138 -17.00 1.09 -11.61
N GLY A 139 -17.51 1.21 -12.85
CA GLY A 139 -18.65 0.43 -13.35
C GLY A 139 -18.30 -0.99 -13.82
N ASN A 140 -17.03 -1.39 -13.84
CA ASN A 140 -16.60 -2.72 -14.24
C ASN A 140 -16.87 -3.76 -13.15
N ASP A 141 -16.84 -5.05 -13.51
CA ASP A 141 -17.08 -6.16 -12.57
C ASP A 141 -16.08 -6.21 -11.39
N ASP A 142 -14.89 -5.67 -11.59
CA ASP A 142 -13.84 -5.54 -10.58
C ASP A 142 -13.94 -4.24 -9.76
N GLY A 143 -14.99 -3.44 -9.97
CA GLY A 143 -15.19 -2.14 -9.33
C GLY A 143 -14.14 -1.09 -9.72
N GLY A 144 -13.41 -1.29 -10.82
CA GLY A 144 -12.34 -0.38 -11.25
C GLY A 144 -11.13 -0.37 -10.34
N VAL A 145 -10.97 -1.39 -9.48
CA VAL A 145 -9.89 -1.45 -8.48
C VAL A 145 -8.53 -1.49 -9.18
N ALA A 146 -7.70 -0.50 -8.89
CA ALA A 146 -6.33 -0.39 -9.33
C ALA A 146 -5.36 -0.99 -8.31
N MET A 147 -5.57 -0.66 -7.03
CA MET A 147 -4.70 -1.11 -5.96
C MET A 147 -5.47 -1.23 -4.64
N GLN A 148 -5.17 -2.26 -3.86
CA GLN A 148 -5.63 -2.40 -2.47
C GLN A 148 -4.46 -2.78 -1.59
N ILE A 149 -4.27 -2.05 -0.50
CA ILE A 149 -3.16 -2.30 0.43
C ILE A 149 -3.73 -2.39 1.83
N PHE A 150 -3.34 -3.45 2.54
CA PHE A 150 -3.70 -3.72 3.92
C PHE A 150 -2.43 -3.69 4.76
N TRP A 151 -2.45 -3.01 5.90
CA TRP A 151 -1.28 -2.96 6.80
C TRP A 151 -1.68 -2.75 8.26
N ASN A 152 -0.75 -3.08 9.16
CA ASN A 152 -0.87 -2.85 10.59
C ASN A 152 0.13 -1.80 11.08
N LYS A 153 -0.25 -1.03 12.09
CA LYS A 153 0.71 -0.21 12.86
C LYS A 153 1.60 -1.15 13.67
N GLY A 154 2.89 -0.86 13.82
CA GLY A 154 3.76 -1.67 14.68
C GLY A 154 4.47 -2.82 13.99
N THR A 155 3.97 -3.29 12.85
CA THR A 155 4.47 -4.52 12.21
C THR A 155 4.55 -4.35 10.71
N ILE A 156 5.67 -4.76 10.12
CA ILE A 156 5.81 -4.94 8.68
C ILE A 156 5.08 -6.23 8.33
N LYS A 157 3.75 -6.13 8.23
CA LYS A 157 2.88 -7.19 7.76
C LYS A 157 1.76 -6.55 6.96
N GLY A 158 1.52 -7.06 5.76
CA GLY A 158 0.50 -6.51 4.89
C GLY A 158 0.20 -7.37 3.68
N VAL A 159 -0.81 -6.92 2.94
CA VAL A 159 -1.21 -7.51 1.66
C VAL A 159 -1.36 -6.36 0.67
N ALA A 160 -0.68 -6.44 -0.47
CA ALA A 160 -0.85 -5.53 -1.57
C ALA A 160 -1.42 -6.29 -2.77
N ILE A 161 -2.59 -5.85 -3.25
CA ILE A 161 -3.26 -6.38 -4.43
C ILE A 161 -3.25 -5.28 -5.48
N MET A 162 -2.80 -5.58 -6.69
CA MET A 162 -2.64 -4.58 -7.75
C MET A 162 -3.15 -5.12 -9.08
N LYS A 163 -3.80 -4.25 -9.84
CA LYS A 163 -4.19 -4.48 -11.22
C LYS A 163 -3.56 -3.39 -12.09
N PRO A 164 -2.39 -3.66 -12.73
CA PRO A 164 -1.65 -2.66 -13.49
C PRO A 164 -2.50 -1.92 -14.52
N TYR A 165 -3.43 -2.63 -15.16
CA TYR A 165 -4.29 -2.06 -16.19
C TYR A 165 -5.23 -0.96 -15.71
N ASN A 166 -5.59 -0.95 -14.42
CA ASN A 166 -6.39 0.10 -13.80
C ASN A 166 -5.47 1.16 -13.14
N ILE A 167 -4.21 0.83 -12.82
CA ILE A 167 -3.20 1.79 -12.34
C ILE A 167 -2.82 2.75 -13.48
N ASP A 168 -2.42 2.18 -14.63
CA ASP A 168 -2.07 2.92 -15.84
C ASP A 168 -2.68 2.23 -17.05
N ARG A 169 -3.60 2.94 -17.72
CA ARG A 169 -4.35 2.43 -18.86
C ARG A 169 -3.52 2.35 -20.16
N ASN A 170 -2.33 2.93 -20.19
CA ASN A 170 -1.41 2.79 -21.32
C ASN A 170 -0.70 1.44 -21.37
N THR A 171 -0.91 0.59 -20.36
CA THR A 171 -0.42 -0.80 -20.37
C THR A 171 -1.13 -1.64 -21.42
N GLU A 172 -0.43 -2.61 -22.02
CA GLU A 172 -1.00 -3.41 -23.10
C GLU A 172 -2.28 -4.16 -22.66
N ASP A 173 -3.32 -4.09 -23.50
CA ASP A 173 -4.60 -4.78 -23.29
C ASP A 173 -4.43 -6.29 -23.06
N LEU A 174 -3.31 -6.88 -23.53
CA LEU A 174 -2.96 -8.28 -23.30
C LEU A 174 -2.93 -8.64 -21.80
N PHE A 175 -2.58 -7.68 -20.93
CA PHE A 175 -2.48 -7.85 -19.48
C PHE A 175 -3.64 -7.19 -18.73
N ALA A 176 -4.74 -6.87 -19.43
CA ALA A 176 -5.89 -6.16 -18.86
C ALA A 176 -6.55 -6.88 -17.67
N HIS A 177 -6.35 -8.19 -17.54
CA HIS A 177 -6.88 -9.01 -16.46
C HIS A 177 -5.80 -9.49 -15.49
N ALA A 178 -4.54 -9.10 -15.67
CA ALA A 178 -3.47 -9.47 -14.76
C ALA A 178 -3.69 -8.80 -13.39
N MET A 179 -3.61 -9.62 -12.34
CA MET A 179 -3.67 -9.15 -10.95
C MET A 179 -2.51 -9.77 -10.19
N PHE A 180 -1.83 -8.94 -9.42
CA PHE A 180 -0.73 -9.33 -8.55
C PHE A 180 -1.16 -9.22 -7.10
N ARG A 181 -0.72 -10.18 -6.29
CA ARG A 181 -0.85 -10.15 -4.84
C ARG A 181 0.54 -10.35 -4.24
N ILE A 182 0.90 -9.48 -3.32
CA ILE A 182 2.15 -9.54 -2.56
C ILE A 182 1.78 -9.54 -1.09
N ASP A 183 2.14 -10.63 -0.41
CA ASP A 183 2.02 -10.74 1.05
C ASP A 183 3.41 -10.49 1.64
N TYR A 184 3.49 -9.61 2.63
CA TYR A 184 4.74 -9.22 3.30
C TYR A 184 4.57 -9.14 4.81
#